data_AF-A0A963XT40-F1
#
_entry.id   AF-A0A963XT40-F1
#
_cell.length_a   1.000
_cell.length_b   1.000
_cell.length_c   1.000
_cell.angle_alpha   90.00
_cell.angle_beta   90.00
_cell.angle_gamma   90.00
#
_symmetry.space_group_name_H-M   'P 1'
#
loop_
_entity.id
_entity.type
_entity.pdbx_description
1 polymer ?
#
loop_
_entity_poly.entity_id
_entity_poly.type
_entity_poly.pdbx_seq_one_letter_code
_entity_poly.pdbx_strand_id
1 'polypeptide(L)'
;MTGRTDRVERRRVFYIPGYDPFPPRRYRELYRKEGAEQARISGYDLDLRASGPTGWQVGFAGDGARVETGFEVLTWSDIVTASMGRGIAATYGQLVRTAWIYLASGALFRLARLRKGPTIAALYPVAFLLLQAALALAAGWGVFALLSRAGGTLWPGAPAAVPAVVGLVPGAAAAIVLLRWFRRHDNRIYAWYLMHDYAFTASAGGAVPPPLRPRLAAFADRIAAAFCEDWDEVLVV
;
A
#
# COMPACT_ATOMS: atom_id res chain seq x y z
N MET A 1 22.33 -7.32 -41.48
CA MET A 1 20.97 -6.77 -41.66
C MET A 1 20.15 -7.78 -42.43
N THR A 2 19.35 -8.59 -41.74
CA THR A 2 18.44 -9.58 -42.34
C THR A 2 17.12 -9.45 -41.58
N GLY A 3 16.04 -9.22 -42.33
CA GLY A 3 14.80 -8.60 -41.86
C GLY A 3 14.09 -9.34 -40.74
N ARG A 4 14.11 -8.75 -39.54
CA ARG A 4 13.13 -9.04 -38.51
C ARG A 4 11.89 -8.24 -38.88
N THR A 5 10.84 -8.91 -39.34
CA THR A 5 9.50 -8.32 -39.38
C THR A 5 9.20 -7.77 -37.98
N ASP A 6 8.72 -6.52 -37.85
CA ASP A 6 8.33 -5.86 -36.58
C ASP A 6 7.14 -6.53 -35.87
N ARG A 7 6.92 -7.82 -36.09
CA ARG A 7 5.82 -8.60 -35.59
C ARG A 7 6.29 -9.41 -34.38
N VAL A 8 5.71 -9.10 -33.23
CA VAL A 8 5.93 -9.81 -31.97
C VAL A 8 5.04 -11.06 -31.96
N GLU A 9 5.62 -12.25 -31.90
CA GLU A 9 4.88 -13.51 -31.73
C GLU A 9 5.05 -14.07 -30.31
N ARG A 10 6.20 -13.80 -29.68
CA ARG A 10 6.54 -14.21 -28.32
C ARG A 10 6.94 -13.01 -27.47
N ARG A 11 6.19 -12.75 -26.41
CA ARG A 11 6.41 -11.65 -25.47
C ARG A 11 6.72 -12.15 -24.07
N ARG A 12 7.76 -11.62 -23.43
CA ARG A 12 7.98 -11.74 -21.98
C ARG A 12 7.50 -10.49 -21.28
N VAL A 13 6.71 -10.63 -20.21
CA VAL A 13 6.31 -9.50 -19.35
C VAL A 13 6.76 -9.76 -17.92
N PHE A 14 7.58 -8.85 -17.40
CA PHE A 14 7.90 -8.78 -15.99
C PHE A 14 7.06 -7.68 -15.35
N TYR A 15 6.24 -8.05 -14.37
CA TYR A 15 5.48 -7.09 -13.58
C TYR A 15 6.16 -6.87 -12.23
N ILE A 16 6.60 -5.64 -11.95
CA ILE A 16 7.21 -5.25 -10.68
C ILE A 16 6.18 -4.43 -9.89
N PRO A 17 5.47 -5.03 -8.92
CA PRO A 17 4.49 -4.30 -8.14
C PRO A 17 5.17 -3.21 -7.29
N GLY A 18 4.42 -2.15 -7.00
CA GLY A 18 4.82 -1.13 -6.03
C GLY A 18 4.84 -1.65 -4.59
N TYR A 19 4.50 -0.80 -3.62
CA TYR A 19 4.39 -1.18 -2.22
C TYR A 19 3.13 -2.05 -1.98
N ASP A 20 3.15 -3.32 -2.41
CA ASP A 20 1.97 -4.18 -2.44
C ASP A 20 2.20 -5.49 -1.64
N PRO A 21 1.33 -5.83 -0.67
CA PRO A 21 1.47 -7.02 0.19
C PRO A 21 0.91 -8.30 -0.44
N PHE A 22 0.37 -8.25 -1.65
CA PHE A 22 -0.36 -9.35 -2.26
C PHE A 22 0.57 -10.38 -2.92
N PRO A 23 0.23 -11.67 -2.84
CA PRO A 23 1.00 -12.71 -3.49
C PRO A 23 0.77 -12.72 -5.01
N PRO A 24 1.73 -13.26 -5.81
CA PRO A 24 1.62 -13.39 -7.27
C PRO A 24 0.28 -13.95 -7.78
N ARG A 25 -0.29 -14.92 -7.05
CA ARG A 25 -1.59 -15.53 -7.38
C ARG A 25 -2.71 -14.49 -7.51
N ARG A 26 -2.70 -13.41 -6.72
CA ARG A 26 -3.75 -12.37 -6.78
C ARG A 26 -3.74 -11.65 -8.12
N TYR A 27 -2.56 -11.32 -8.64
CA TYR A 27 -2.41 -10.66 -9.94
C TYR A 27 -2.88 -11.57 -11.09
N ARG A 28 -2.56 -12.87 -11.00
CA ARG A 28 -3.06 -13.85 -11.98
C ARG A 28 -4.58 -13.96 -11.98
N GLU A 29 -5.22 -14.02 -10.81
CA GLU A 29 -6.69 -14.06 -10.70
C GLU A 29 -7.33 -12.78 -11.21
N LEU A 30 -6.71 -11.62 -10.93
CA LEU A 30 -7.16 -10.34 -11.46
C LEU A 30 -7.07 -10.33 -13.00
N TYR A 31 -5.94 -10.74 -13.56
CA TYR A 31 -5.75 -10.83 -15.01
C TYR A 31 -6.76 -11.82 -15.63
N ARG A 32 -6.97 -12.99 -15.03
CA ARG A 32 -7.94 -13.98 -15.52
C ARG A 32 -9.36 -13.41 -15.58
N LYS A 33 -9.79 -12.69 -14.54
CA LYS A 33 -11.14 -12.15 -14.45
C LYS A 33 -11.30 -10.90 -15.34
N GLU A 34 -10.45 -9.91 -15.16
CA GLU A 34 -10.58 -8.61 -15.82
C GLU A 34 -10.08 -8.67 -17.27
N GLY A 35 -9.11 -9.52 -17.58
CA GLY A 35 -8.64 -9.76 -18.95
C GLY A 35 -9.67 -10.47 -19.81
N ALA A 36 -10.44 -11.41 -19.25
CA ALA A 36 -11.55 -12.04 -19.96
C ALA A 36 -12.68 -11.04 -20.27
N GLU A 37 -12.96 -10.12 -19.34
CA GLU A 37 -13.94 -9.05 -19.58
C GLU A 37 -13.43 -8.04 -20.62
N GLN A 38 -12.15 -7.67 -20.57
CA GLN A 38 -11.53 -6.85 -21.60
C GLN A 38 -11.60 -7.52 -22.98
N ALA A 39 -11.31 -8.81 -23.08
CA ALA A 39 -11.40 -9.60 -24.31
C ALA A 39 -12.82 -9.56 -24.90
N ARG A 40 -13.84 -9.74 -24.05
CA ARG A 40 -15.25 -9.66 -24.42
C ARG A 40 -15.64 -8.28 -24.96
N ILE A 41 -15.14 -7.21 -24.36
CA ILE A 41 -15.43 -5.83 -24.77
C ILE A 41 -14.70 -5.48 -26.07
N SER A 42 -13.45 -5.91 -26.20
CA SER A 42 -12.57 -5.54 -27.32
C SER A 42 -12.68 -6.47 -28.53
N GLY A 43 -13.30 -7.65 -28.40
CA GLY A 43 -13.53 -8.58 -29.51
C GLY A 43 -12.32 -9.42 -29.92
N TYR A 44 -11.40 -9.70 -28.99
CA TYR A 44 -10.27 -10.62 -29.20
C TYR A 44 -10.41 -11.88 -28.34
N ASP A 45 -9.69 -12.94 -28.69
CA ASP A 45 -9.60 -14.17 -27.91
C ASP A 45 -8.43 -14.12 -26.93
N LEU A 46 -8.67 -14.64 -25.72
CA LEU A 46 -7.70 -14.68 -24.64
C LEU A 46 -7.74 -16.04 -23.94
N ASP A 47 -6.63 -16.78 -23.98
CA ASP A 47 -6.43 -18.01 -23.21
C ASP A 47 -5.38 -17.78 -22.13
N LEU A 48 -5.62 -18.27 -20.90
CA LEU A 48 -4.69 -18.11 -19.78
C LEU A 48 -4.37 -19.45 -19.13
N ARG A 49 -3.08 -19.71 -18.93
CA ARG A 49 -2.58 -20.94 -18.28
C ARG A 49 -1.60 -20.60 -17.17
N ALA A 50 -1.78 -21.19 -15.99
CA ALA A 50 -0.82 -21.01 -14.90
C ALA A 50 0.57 -21.54 -15.31
N SER A 51 1.63 -20.81 -14.95
CA SER A 51 3.00 -21.18 -15.29
C SER A 51 3.91 -20.86 -14.12
N GLY A 52 4.22 -21.89 -13.34
CA GLY A 52 5.01 -21.74 -12.11
C GLY A 52 4.30 -20.95 -10.99
N PRO A 53 5.03 -20.66 -9.89
CA PRO A 53 4.47 -20.04 -8.70
C PRO A 53 4.21 -18.53 -8.87
N THR A 54 5.01 -17.84 -9.69
CA THR A 54 5.00 -16.37 -9.84
C THR A 54 4.41 -15.90 -11.17
N GLY A 55 4.06 -16.81 -12.08
CA GLY A 55 3.73 -16.46 -13.46
C GLY A 55 2.52 -17.17 -14.05
N TRP A 56 2.25 -16.82 -15.31
CA TRP A 56 1.25 -17.43 -16.19
C TRP A 56 1.59 -17.16 -17.65
N GLN A 57 1.05 -17.98 -18.54
CA GLN A 57 1.09 -17.78 -19.99
C GLN A 57 -0.27 -17.26 -20.45
N VAL A 58 -0.24 -16.39 -21.46
CA VAL A 58 -1.41 -15.81 -22.09
C VAL A 58 -1.28 -15.95 -23.60
N GLY A 59 -2.23 -16.65 -24.23
CA GLY A 59 -2.39 -16.65 -25.67
C GLY A 59 -3.38 -15.57 -26.06
N PHE A 60 -2.94 -14.62 -26.87
CA PHE A 60 -3.79 -13.59 -27.48
C PHE A 60 -4.00 -13.90 -28.96
N ALA A 61 -5.24 -13.78 -29.44
CA ALA A 61 -5.55 -13.78 -30.86
C ALA A 61 -6.57 -12.67 -31.19
N GLY A 62 -6.20 -11.75 -32.07
CA GLY A 62 -7.02 -10.60 -32.46
C GLY A 62 -6.36 -9.83 -33.58
N ASP A 63 -7.15 -9.13 -34.41
CA ASP A 63 -6.67 -8.29 -35.52
C ASP A 63 -5.68 -9.01 -36.49
N GLY A 64 -5.88 -10.31 -36.71
CA GLY A 64 -5.02 -11.13 -37.58
C GLY A 64 -3.64 -11.44 -36.99
N ALA A 65 -3.37 -11.08 -35.74
CA ALA A 65 -2.15 -11.38 -35.01
C ALA A 65 -2.41 -12.42 -33.91
N ARG A 66 -1.37 -13.20 -33.62
CA ARG A 66 -1.34 -14.13 -32.48
C ARG A 66 -0.06 -13.90 -31.71
N VAL A 67 -0.18 -13.73 -30.39
CA VAL A 67 0.94 -13.47 -29.49
C VAL A 67 0.86 -14.38 -28.28
N GLU A 68 1.93 -15.12 -28.01
CA GLU A 68 2.09 -15.89 -26.80
C GLU A 68 2.90 -15.05 -25.79
N THR A 69 2.30 -14.74 -24.64
CA THR A 69 2.87 -13.86 -23.63
C THR A 69 3.13 -14.60 -22.32
N GLY A 70 4.40 -14.64 -21.90
CA GLY A 70 4.81 -15.15 -20.59
C GLY A 70 4.88 -14.05 -19.55
N PHE A 71 3.96 -14.04 -18.59
CA PHE A 71 3.97 -13.14 -17.44
C PHE A 71 4.75 -13.73 -16.27
N GLU A 72 5.56 -12.90 -15.62
CA GLU A 72 6.21 -13.19 -14.36
C GLU A 72 6.10 -12.00 -13.41
N VAL A 73 5.59 -12.24 -12.20
CA VAL A 73 5.52 -11.22 -11.14
C VAL A 73 6.80 -11.27 -10.32
N LEU A 74 7.57 -10.19 -10.38
CA LEU A 74 8.78 -9.99 -9.60
C LEU A 74 8.39 -9.39 -8.23
N THR A 75 8.01 -10.26 -7.29
CA THR A 75 7.39 -9.85 -6.02
C THR A 75 8.39 -9.62 -4.88
N TRP A 76 7.99 -8.73 -3.98
CA TRP A 76 8.64 -8.33 -2.73
C TRP A 76 7.62 -8.11 -1.61
N SER A 77 6.48 -8.80 -1.72
CA SER A 77 5.39 -8.71 -0.75
C SER A 77 5.80 -9.15 0.65
N ASP A 78 6.82 -10.00 0.78
CA ASP A 78 7.43 -10.38 2.06
C ASP A 78 8.07 -9.17 2.77
N ILE A 79 8.79 -8.33 2.03
CA ILE A 79 9.41 -7.11 2.55
C ILE A 79 8.32 -6.11 2.96
N VAL A 80 7.34 -5.91 2.08
CA VAL A 80 6.20 -5.00 2.32
C VAL A 80 5.40 -5.43 3.55
N THR A 81 5.09 -6.72 3.67
CA THR A 81 4.34 -7.26 4.81
C THR A 81 5.15 -7.13 6.11
N ALA A 82 6.47 -7.34 6.05
CA ALA A 82 7.34 -7.17 7.20
C ALA A 82 7.47 -5.71 7.66
N SER A 83 7.38 -4.72 6.75
CA SER A 83 7.47 -3.29 7.08
C SER A 83 6.16 -2.68 7.60
N MET A 84 5.01 -3.33 7.39
CA MET A 84 3.73 -2.86 7.91
C MET A 84 3.70 -2.96 9.45
N GLY A 85 3.71 -1.80 10.12
CA GLY A 85 3.72 -1.68 11.57
C GLY A 85 2.48 -2.34 12.20
N ARG A 86 2.68 -3.13 13.26
CA ARG A 86 1.59 -3.94 13.82
C ARG A 86 0.69 -3.20 14.82
N GLY A 87 1.01 -1.96 15.20
CA GLY A 87 0.33 -1.24 16.28
C GLY A 87 -0.04 0.21 15.97
N ILE A 88 -1.08 0.71 16.65
CA ILE A 88 -1.55 2.10 16.56
C ILE A 88 -0.42 3.09 16.86
N ALA A 89 0.26 2.91 18.00
CA ALA A 89 1.36 3.77 18.40
C ALA A 89 2.53 3.74 17.39
N ALA A 90 2.82 2.58 16.80
CA ALA A 90 3.87 2.45 15.81
C ALA A 90 3.54 3.24 14.53
N THR A 91 2.29 3.18 14.04
CA THR A 91 1.85 3.95 12.86
C THR A 91 1.88 5.47 13.12
N TYR A 92 1.46 5.94 14.30
CA TYR A 92 1.60 7.36 14.65
C TYR A 92 3.06 7.79 14.85
N GLY A 93 3.93 6.92 15.35
CA GLY A 93 5.37 7.15 15.38
C GLY A 93 5.98 7.25 13.98
N GLN A 94 5.55 6.38 13.06
CA GLN A 94 5.90 6.45 11.64
C GLN A 94 5.41 7.74 11.00
N LEU A 95 4.19 8.19 11.30
CA LEU A 95 3.65 9.46 10.83
C LEU A 95 4.56 10.63 11.23
N VAL A 96 4.91 10.74 12.51
CA VAL A 96 5.78 11.81 13.02
C VAL A 96 7.16 11.76 12.37
N ARG A 97 7.78 10.57 12.31
CA ARG A 97 9.09 10.38 11.69
C ARG A 97 9.08 10.73 10.20
N THR A 98 8.06 10.30 9.47
CA THR A 98 7.92 10.55 8.03
C THR A 98 7.70 12.03 7.77
N ALA A 99 6.81 12.68 8.54
CA ALA A 99 6.59 14.12 8.46
C ALA A 99 7.89 14.90 8.73
N TRP A 100 8.67 14.49 9.74
CA TRP A 100 9.98 15.08 10.02
C TRP A 100 10.95 14.95 8.85
N ILE A 101 11.09 13.76 8.25
CA ILE A 101 11.96 13.54 7.08
C ILE A 101 11.55 14.46 5.92
N TYR A 102 10.26 14.58 5.65
CA TYR A 102 9.74 15.43 4.58
C TYR A 102 9.96 16.92 4.83
N LEU A 103 9.80 17.36 6.09
CA LEU A 103 10.06 18.74 6.51
C LEU A 103 11.56 19.07 6.46
N ALA A 104 12.39 18.26 7.10
CA ALA A 104 13.84 18.48 7.22
C ALA A 104 14.56 18.43 5.87
N SER A 105 14.09 17.62 4.92
CA SER A 105 14.65 17.56 3.55
C SER A 105 14.09 18.62 2.59
N GLY A 106 13.10 19.40 3.03
CA GLY A 106 12.33 20.32 2.19
C GLY A 106 11.45 19.63 1.14
N ALA A 107 11.34 18.29 1.17
CA ALA A 107 10.53 17.52 0.22
C ALA A 107 9.05 17.88 0.31
N LEU A 108 8.55 18.22 1.52
CA LEU A 108 7.16 18.64 1.71
C LEU A 108 6.81 19.88 0.87
N PHE A 109 7.71 20.88 0.84
CA PHE A 109 7.48 22.12 0.09
C PHE A 109 7.59 21.90 -1.42
N ARG A 110 8.48 20.99 -1.86
CA ARG A 110 8.56 20.59 -3.28
C ARG A 110 7.30 19.84 -3.71
N LEU A 111 6.79 18.94 -2.87
CA LEU A 111 5.53 18.22 -3.07
C LEU A 111 4.33 19.17 -3.15
N ALA A 112 4.29 20.22 -2.32
CA ALA A 112 3.23 21.23 -2.34
C ALA A 112 3.20 22.07 -3.64
N ARG A 113 4.33 22.14 -4.37
CA ARG A 113 4.43 22.83 -5.67
C ARG A 113 4.04 21.96 -6.87
N LEU A 114 3.80 20.66 -6.66
CA LEU A 114 3.33 19.76 -7.72
C LEU A 114 1.85 20.04 -8.07
N ARG A 115 1.36 19.35 -9.10
CA ARG A 115 -0.06 19.40 -9.48
C ARG A 115 -0.93 18.98 -8.28
N LYS A 116 -2.08 19.65 -8.14
CA LYS A 116 -2.98 19.47 -6.99
C LYS A 116 -3.36 18.01 -6.72
N GLY A 117 -3.59 17.20 -7.75
CA GLY A 117 -3.96 15.79 -7.62
C GLY A 117 -2.94 14.96 -6.82
N PRO A 118 -1.70 14.79 -7.33
CA PRO A 118 -0.63 14.10 -6.60
C PRO A 118 -0.36 14.66 -5.20
N THR A 119 -0.39 15.98 -5.03
CA THR A 119 -0.18 16.61 -3.71
C THR A 119 -1.27 16.20 -2.71
N ILE A 120 -2.55 16.21 -3.13
CA ILE A 120 -3.67 15.78 -2.27
C ILE A 120 -3.55 14.30 -1.94
N ALA A 121 -3.23 13.44 -2.92
CA ALA A 121 -3.04 12.01 -2.69
C ALA A 121 -1.93 11.75 -1.65
N ALA A 122 -0.82 12.50 -1.73
CA ALA A 122 0.28 12.37 -0.79
C ALA A 122 -0.03 12.88 0.63
N LEU A 123 -0.86 13.92 0.76
CA LEU A 123 -1.24 14.46 2.08
C LEU A 123 -2.45 13.75 2.70
N TYR A 124 -3.22 13.00 1.92
CA TYR A 124 -4.41 12.28 2.38
C TYR A 124 -4.20 11.42 3.63
N PRO A 125 -3.25 10.45 3.68
CA PRO A 125 -3.11 9.60 4.86
C PRO A 125 -2.68 10.38 6.10
N VAL A 126 -1.85 11.41 5.92
CA VAL A 126 -1.40 12.30 7.01
C VAL A 126 -2.60 13.03 7.61
N ALA A 127 -3.36 13.74 6.77
CA ALA A 127 -4.53 14.50 7.22
C ALA A 127 -5.58 13.58 7.85
N PHE A 128 -5.83 12.41 7.26
CA PHE A 128 -6.83 11.48 7.76
C PHE A 128 -6.43 10.83 9.09
N LEU A 129 -5.16 10.45 9.27
CA LEU A 129 -4.67 9.92 10.55
C LEU A 129 -4.70 10.97 11.66
N LEU A 130 -4.39 12.24 11.35
CA LEU A 130 -4.52 13.34 12.29
C LEU A 130 -5.98 13.58 12.68
N LEU A 131 -6.91 13.51 11.72
CA LEU A 131 -8.35 13.59 12.00
C LEU A 131 -8.81 12.43 12.91
N GLN A 132 -8.37 11.20 12.65
CA GLN A 132 -8.68 10.05 13.50
C GLN A 132 -8.17 10.25 14.94
N ALA A 133 -6.94 10.78 15.10
CA ALA A 133 -6.38 11.09 16.40
C ALA A 133 -7.20 12.17 17.13
N ALA A 134 -7.56 13.25 16.43
CA ALA A 134 -8.37 14.32 17.00
C ALA A 134 -9.75 13.81 17.45
N LEU A 135 -10.42 12.98 16.63
CA LEU A 135 -11.71 12.39 16.99
C LEU A 135 -11.59 11.41 18.17
N ALA A 136 -10.52 10.61 18.23
CA ALA A 136 -10.24 9.73 19.36
C ALA A 136 -10.03 10.50 20.66
N LEU A 137 -9.26 11.59 20.62
CA LEU A 137 -9.04 12.48 21.77
C LEU A 137 -10.34 13.16 22.20
N ALA A 138 -11.13 13.67 21.25
CA ALA A 138 -12.42 14.30 21.54
C ALA A 138 -13.41 13.32 22.18
N ALA A 139 -13.51 12.09 21.67
CA ALA A 139 -14.36 11.04 22.24
C ALA A 139 -13.89 10.64 23.64
N GLY A 140 -12.58 10.43 23.82
CA GLY A 140 -12.01 10.09 25.12
C GLY A 140 -12.21 11.20 26.16
N TRP A 141 -12.02 12.45 25.76
CA TRP A 141 -12.29 13.63 26.59
C TRP A 141 -13.77 13.75 26.96
N GLY A 142 -14.67 13.55 26.00
CA GLY A 142 -16.12 13.59 26.25
C GLY A 142 -16.56 12.57 27.29
N VAL A 143 -16.07 11.32 27.18
CA VAL A 143 -16.33 10.27 28.17
C VAL A 143 -15.71 10.60 29.53
N PHE A 144 -14.46 11.05 29.54
CA PHE A 144 -13.78 11.48 30.77
C PHE A 144 -14.55 12.58 31.49
N ALA A 145 -14.95 13.63 30.77
CA ALA A 145 -15.65 14.79 31.33
C ALA A 145 -17.03 14.39 31.87
N LEU A 146 -17.78 13.58 31.13
CA LEU A 146 -19.10 13.10 31.53
C LEU A 146 -19.02 12.28 32.83
N LEU A 147 -18.12 11.29 32.87
CA LEU A 147 -17.99 10.38 34.02
C LEU A 147 -17.37 11.06 35.23
N SER A 148 -16.40 11.95 35.04
CA SER A 148 -15.81 12.72 36.15
C SER A 148 -16.86 13.65 36.77
N ARG A 149 -17.71 14.28 35.95
CA ARG A 149 -18.79 15.15 36.43
C ARG A 149 -19.89 14.36 37.15
N ALA A 150 -20.32 13.23 36.58
CA ALA A 150 -21.27 12.32 37.22
C ALA A 150 -20.72 11.77 38.55
N GLY A 151 -19.45 11.35 38.57
CA GLY A 151 -18.79 10.88 39.79
C GLY A 151 -18.70 11.95 40.87
N GLY A 152 -18.41 13.20 40.50
CA GLY A 152 -18.43 14.32 41.45
C GLY A 152 -19.80 14.56 42.10
N THR A 153 -20.89 14.31 41.36
CA THR A 153 -22.25 14.38 41.93
C THR A 153 -22.64 13.18 42.78
N LEU A 154 -22.16 11.98 42.42
CA LEU A 154 -22.48 10.74 43.13
C LEU A 154 -21.64 10.55 44.41
N TRP A 155 -20.44 11.14 44.46
CA TRP A 155 -19.53 11.06 45.62
C TRP A 155 -19.06 12.46 46.07
N PRO A 156 -19.95 13.30 46.61
CA PRO A 156 -19.65 14.71 46.92
C PRO A 156 -18.58 14.92 48.00
N GLY A 157 -18.21 13.88 48.77
CA GLY A 157 -17.14 13.92 49.77
C GLY A 157 -15.86 13.18 49.39
N ALA A 158 -15.82 12.56 48.20
CA ALA A 158 -14.61 11.86 47.76
C ALA A 158 -13.53 12.85 47.31
N PRO A 159 -12.23 12.52 47.48
CA PRO A 159 -11.15 13.30 46.89
C PRO A 159 -11.36 13.45 45.38
N ALA A 160 -11.11 14.64 44.82
CA ALA A 160 -11.32 14.93 43.39
C ALA A 160 -10.59 13.95 42.44
N ALA A 161 -9.51 13.31 42.93
CA ALA A 161 -8.80 12.26 42.20
C ALA A 161 -9.67 11.03 41.91
N VAL A 162 -10.64 10.68 42.77
CA VAL A 162 -11.46 9.48 42.60
C VAL A 162 -12.40 9.60 41.39
N PRO A 163 -13.25 10.63 41.24
CA PRO A 163 -14.03 10.83 40.01
C PRO A 163 -13.16 10.98 38.76
N ALA A 164 -11.99 11.63 38.87
CA ALA A 164 -11.08 11.81 37.75
C ALA A 164 -10.51 10.47 37.25
N VAL A 165 -10.09 9.57 38.14
CA VAL A 165 -9.60 8.24 37.76
C VAL A 165 -10.73 7.40 37.15
N VAL A 166 -11.94 7.49 37.72
CA VAL A 166 -13.14 6.81 37.19
C VAL A 166 -13.48 7.29 35.78
N GLY A 167 -13.28 8.56 35.45
CA GLY A 167 -13.45 9.06 34.09
C GLY A 167 -12.29 8.72 33.16
N LEU A 168 -11.06 8.67 33.68
CA LEU A 168 -9.84 8.55 32.86
C LEU A 168 -9.75 7.19 32.16
N VAL A 169 -10.01 6.11 32.89
CA VAL A 169 -9.89 4.75 32.34
C VAL A 169 -10.90 4.52 31.20
N PRO A 170 -12.21 4.81 31.37
CA PRO A 170 -13.17 4.68 30.27
C PRO A 170 -12.93 5.69 29.14
N GLY A 171 -12.45 6.90 29.44
CA GLY A 171 -12.07 7.88 28.43
C GLY A 171 -10.93 7.38 27.54
N ALA A 172 -9.85 6.88 28.14
CA ALA A 172 -8.75 6.26 27.40
C ALA A 172 -9.21 5.03 26.61
N ALA A 173 -10.07 4.19 27.20
CA ALA A 173 -10.63 3.04 26.52
C ALA A 173 -11.47 3.45 25.29
N ALA A 174 -12.30 4.50 25.41
CA ALA A 174 -13.10 5.02 24.30
C ALA A 174 -12.22 5.51 23.13
N ALA A 175 -11.15 6.27 23.44
CA ALA A 175 -10.19 6.71 22.43
C ALA A 175 -9.52 5.53 21.71
N ILE A 176 -9.05 4.52 22.45
CA ILE A 176 -8.40 3.32 21.89
C ILE A 176 -9.38 2.49 21.05
N VAL A 177 -10.62 2.31 21.52
CA VAL A 177 -11.67 1.59 20.80
C VAL A 177 -11.97 2.29 19.47
N LEU A 178 -12.07 3.62 19.47
CA LEU A 178 -12.33 4.39 18.25
C LEU A 178 -11.16 4.27 17.25
N LEU A 179 -9.90 4.36 17.69
CA LEU A 179 -8.75 4.14 16.81
C LEU A 179 -8.70 2.71 16.24
N ARG A 180 -9.05 1.70 17.05
CA ARG A 180 -9.17 0.32 16.58
C ARG A 180 -10.30 0.15 15.58
N TRP A 181 -11.40 0.87 15.76
CA TRP A 181 -12.51 0.89 14.82
C TRP A 181 -12.07 1.47 13.47
N PHE A 182 -11.40 2.63 13.45
CA PHE A 182 -10.84 3.20 12.22
C PHE A 182 -9.89 2.24 11.52
N ARG A 183 -8.95 1.64 12.27
CA ARG A 183 -7.99 0.67 11.72
C ARG A 183 -8.68 -0.55 11.10
N ARG A 184 -9.76 -1.07 11.70
CA ARG A 184 -10.53 -2.19 11.13
C ARG A 184 -11.19 -1.85 9.79
N HIS A 185 -11.52 -0.58 9.55
CA HIS A 185 -12.15 -0.11 8.32
C HIS A 185 -11.13 0.39 7.28
N ASP A 186 -9.83 0.25 7.56
CA ASP A 186 -8.78 0.74 6.65
C ASP A 186 -8.72 0.01 5.32
N ASN A 187 -9.33 -1.18 5.19
CA ASN A 187 -9.47 -1.88 3.92
C ASN A 187 -10.29 -1.13 2.85
N ARG A 188 -11.00 -0.06 3.24
CA ARG A 188 -11.73 0.84 2.32
C ARG A 188 -11.15 2.24 2.28
N ILE A 189 -10.48 2.67 3.35
CA ILE A 189 -9.98 4.02 3.55
C ILE A 189 -8.51 4.14 3.10
N TYR A 190 -7.72 3.09 3.27
CA TYR A 190 -6.31 2.99 2.91
C TYR A 190 -5.38 4.02 3.58
N ALA A 191 -5.82 4.76 4.59
CA ALA A 191 -4.99 5.77 5.26
C ALA A 191 -3.83 5.11 6.03
N TRP A 192 -4.08 4.01 6.73
CA TRP A 192 -3.04 3.28 7.43
C TRP A 192 -2.11 2.58 6.46
N TYR A 193 -2.66 1.91 5.45
CA TYR A 193 -1.87 1.29 4.38
C TYR A 193 -0.91 2.30 3.71
N LEU A 194 -1.42 3.43 3.23
CA LEU A 194 -0.61 4.46 2.57
C LEU A 194 0.43 5.09 3.51
N MET A 195 0.12 5.19 4.81
CA MET A 195 1.11 5.65 5.77
C MET A 195 2.31 4.70 5.87
N HIS A 196 2.09 3.39 5.80
CA HIS A 196 3.19 2.42 5.80
C HIS A 196 4.04 2.52 4.52
N ASP A 197 3.40 2.73 3.36
CA ASP A 197 4.10 2.96 2.09
C ASP A 197 5.02 4.18 2.17
N TYR A 198 4.48 5.34 2.58
CA TYR A 198 5.26 6.56 2.72
C TYR A 198 6.37 6.43 3.76
N ALA A 199 6.10 5.76 4.89
CA ALA A 199 7.11 5.52 5.90
C ALA A 199 8.24 4.62 5.39
N PHE A 200 7.91 3.56 4.63
CA PHE A 200 8.90 2.67 4.04
C PHE A 200 9.76 3.41 3.01
N THR A 201 9.13 4.15 2.09
CA THR A 201 9.81 4.93 1.05
C THR A 201 10.69 6.04 1.65
N ALA A 202 10.23 6.71 2.71
CA ALA A 202 11.00 7.76 3.37
C ALA A 202 12.12 7.23 4.28
N SER A 203 12.07 5.95 4.69
CA SER A 203 12.93 5.39 5.74
C SER A 203 14.43 5.55 5.49
N ALA A 204 14.84 5.58 4.22
CA ALA A 204 16.22 5.73 3.78
C ALA A 204 16.51 7.11 3.15
N GLY A 205 15.69 8.13 3.43
CA GLY A 205 15.93 9.50 2.98
C GLY A 205 15.90 9.68 1.46
N GLY A 206 15.11 8.88 0.75
CA GLY A 206 15.02 8.87 -0.71
C GLY A 206 15.98 7.89 -1.41
N ALA A 207 16.88 7.24 -0.69
CA ALA A 207 17.65 6.12 -1.23
C ALA A 207 16.82 4.82 -1.24
N VAL A 208 17.27 3.83 -2.03
CA VAL A 208 16.67 2.49 -2.03
C VAL A 208 16.82 1.84 -0.64
N PRO A 209 15.71 1.44 0.02
CA PRO A 209 15.75 0.79 1.33
C PRO A 209 16.65 -0.45 1.32
N PRO A 210 17.49 -0.68 2.36
CA PRO A 210 18.45 -1.79 2.35
C PRO A 210 17.86 -3.18 2.05
N PRO A 211 16.67 -3.56 2.58
CA PRO A 211 16.07 -4.86 2.27
C PRO A 211 15.72 -5.03 0.78
N LEU A 212 15.46 -3.94 0.06
CA LEU A 212 15.06 -3.98 -1.35
C LEU A 212 16.25 -4.18 -2.29
N ARG A 213 17.44 -3.71 -1.93
CA ARG A 213 18.63 -3.77 -2.80
C ARG A 213 18.93 -5.16 -3.37
N PRO A 214 19.06 -6.23 -2.55
CA PRO A 214 19.32 -7.56 -3.09
C PRO A 214 18.16 -8.08 -3.94
N ARG A 215 16.91 -7.68 -3.64
CA ARG A 215 15.74 -8.07 -4.41
C ARG A 215 15.74 -7.44 -5.81
N LEU A 216 16.08 -6.15 -5.93
CA LEU A 216 16.21 -5.48 -7.22
C LEU A 216 17.37 -6.05 -8.05
N ALA A 217 18.47 -6.44 -7.42
CA ALA A 217 19.57 -7.10 -8.13
C ALA A 217 19.10 -8.43 -8.74
N ALA A 218 18.42 -9.27 -7.96
CA ALA A 218 17.86 -10.53 -8.46
C ALA A 218 16.82 -10.32 -9.59
N PHE A 219 16.04 -9.24 -9.51
CA PHE A 219 15.11 -8.87 -10.59
C PHE A 219 15.85 -8.46 -11.86
N ALA A 220 16.91 -7.66 -11.74
CA ALA A 220 17.74 -7.26 -12.86
C ALA A 220 18.38 -8.49 -13.53
N ASP A 221 18.93 -9.42 -12.74
CA ASP A 221 19.52 -10.66 -13.25
C ASP A 221 18.48 -11.51 -13.99
N ARG A 222 17.27 -11.63 -13.43
CA ARG A 222 16.17 -12.39 -14.06
C ARG A 222 15.72 -11.75 -15.37
N ILE A 223 15.60 -10.42 -15.42
CA ILE A 223 15.24 -9.67 -16.63
C ILE A 223 16.34 -9.82 -17.68
N ALA A 224 17.61 -9.68 -17.29
CA ALA A 224 18.75 -9.85 -18.18
C ALA A 224 18.79 -11.25 -18.80
N ALA A 225 18.51 -12.30 -18.02
CA ALA A 225 18.43 -13.67 -18.54
C ALA A 225 17.37 -13.84 -19.65
N ALA A 226 16.26 -13.09 -19.59
CA ALA A 226 15.23 -13.16 -20.64
C ALA A 226 15.69 -12.61 -21.99
N PHE A 227 16.69 -11.74 -22.04
CA PHE A 227 17.29 -11.28 -23.31
C PHE A 227 18.16 -12.35 -23.97
N CYS A 228 18.51 -13.42 -23.25
CA CYS A 228 19.21 -14.59 -23.79
C CYS A 228 18.24 -15.74 -24.11
N GLU A 229 16.95 -15.57 -23.84
CA GLU A 229 15.88 -16.52 -24.16
C GLU A 229 15.24 -16.16 -25.53
N ASP A 230 14.45 -17.06 -26.08
CA ASP A 230 13.76 -16.89 -27.36
C ASP A 230 12.46 -16.08 -27.22
N TRP A 231 12.62 -14.76 -26.98
CA TRP A 231 11.53 -13.78 -26.92
C TRP A 231 11.76 -12.67 -27.96
N ASP A 232 10.71 -12.27 -28.67
CA ASP A 232 10.78 -11.14 -29.61
C ASP A 232 10.80 -9.80 -28.87
N GLU A 233 10.12 -9.75 -27.72
CA GLU A 233 9.92 -8.56 -26.91
C GLU A 233 9.98 -8.89 -25.42
N VAL A 234 10.65 -8.02 -24.65
CA VAL A 234 10.67 -8.06 -23.18
C VAL A 234 10.09 -6.74 -22.66
N LEU A 235 8.98 -6.81 -21.93
CA LEU A 235 8.34 -5.69 -21.28
C LEU A 235 8.57 -5.73 -19.76
N VAL A 236 8.88 -4.58 -19.18
CA VAL A 236 8.92 -4.38 -17.73
C VAL A 236 7.83 -3.37 -17.38
N VAL A 237 6.88 -3.80 -16.55
CA VAL A 237 5.66 -3.07 -16.18
C VAL A 237 5.62 -2.82 -14.69
#